data_AF-A0A0S6XDC2-F1
#
_entry.id   AF-A0A0S6XDC2-F1
#
_cell.length_a   1.000
_cell.length_b   1.000
_cell.length_c   1.000
_cell.angle_alpha   90.00
_cell.angle_beta   90.00
_cell.angle_gamma   90.00
#
_symmetry.space_group_name_H-M   'P 1'
#
loop_
_entity.id
_entity.type
_entity.pdbx_description
1 polymer ?
#
loop_
_entity_poly.entity_id
_entity_poly.type
_entity_poly.pdbx_seq_one_letter_code
_entity_poly.pdbx_strand_id
1 'polypeptide(L)'
;MMHIKQTLPDIKARIASSLQKYSAELGTLGDSILGNSGNIVLNIITEFSNEYRTVLEGNNQELSSIELSGGARIAFVFHELYANGVKAVDPFDQVKDIDIRTILYNSSGSAPALFVGTTAFELIVKQQIKRLEEPSLKCVSLVYDELVRILGQLLNKPMFRRYPGLKEKLHGVVIGFFKKVMDPTNKLVRDLVAMEACYVNTGHPDFLNGHRAMAIVNERHNAAKPVQVDPKTGKPLPASAAPPRSNSPSLDGNDNSGFFGSFFASKNKKKMAAMEAPPPTLKASGTLSEKETQEVEVIKLLITSYFGIVRRTMIDMVPKAIMLTLVQFSKEEMQRELLEQMYRATEFDELLKESDYTVRRRKECQQMVESLGRANEIVSQVQ
;
A
#
# COMPACT_ATOMS: atom_id res chain seq x y z
N MET A 1 -35.94 15.91 -69.08
CA MET A 1 -36.03 14.50 -68.62
C MET A 1 -34.68 13.78 -68.53
N MET A 2 -33.69 14.04 -69.40
CA MET A 2 -32.36 13.40 -69.32
C MET A 2 -31.60 13.68 -68.01
N HIS A 3 -31.60 14.94 -67.55
CA HIS A 3 -30.88 15.32 -66.32
C HIS A 3 -31.40 14.58 -65.08
N ILE A 4 -32.73 14.50 -64.92
CA ILE A 4 -33.39 13.79 -63.80
C ILE A 4 -32.98 12.31 -63.79
N LYS A 5 -33.00 11.63 -64.95
CA LYS A 5 -32.60 10.22 -65.06
C LYS A 5 -31.10 9.99 -64.77
N GLN A 6 -30.24 10.95 -65.11
CA GLN A 6 -28.80 10.86 -64.82
C GLN A 6 -28.48 11.07 -63.33
N THR A 7 -29.21 11.93 -62.63
CA THR A 7 -28.95 12.26 -61.21
C THR A 7 -29.66 11.33 -60.22
N LEU A 8 -30.70 10.62 -60.65
CA LEU A 8 -31.52 9.75 -59.79
C LEU A 8 -30.72 8.64 -59.06
N PRO A 9 -29.77 7.94 -59.71
CA PRO A 9 -28.97 6.89 -59.07
C PRO A 9 -28.14 7.42 -57.89
N ASP A 10 -27.53 8.59 -58.03
CA ASP A 10 -26.73 9.22 -56.97
C ASP A 10 -27.59 9.64 -55.78
N ILE A 11 -28.79 10.18 -56.05
CA ILE A 11 -29.76 10.53 -55.01
C ILE A 11 -30.19 9.26 -54.26
N LYS A 12 -30.49 8.18 -54.98
CA LYS A 12 -30.86 6.89 -54.37
C LYS A 12 -29.75 6.33 -53.48
N ALA A 13 -28.50 6.37 -53.95
CA ALA A 13 -27.35 5.93 -53.17
C ALA A 13 -27.16 6.75 -51.89
N ARG A 14 -27.31 8.08 -51.96
CA ARG A 14 -27.24 8.97 -50.78
C ARG A 14 -28.37 8.73 -49.78
N ILE A 15 -29.59 8.52 -50.26
CA ILE A 15 -30.74 8.18 -49.40
C ILE A 15 -30.48 6.86 -48.70
N ALA A 16 -30.06 5.82 -49.42
CA ALA A 16 -29.77 4.51 -48.85
C ALA A 16 -28.66 4.56 -47.78
N SER A 17 -27.55 5.26 -48.07
CA SER A 17 -26.46 5.44 -47.11
C SER A 17 -26.89 6.21 -45.87
N SER A 18 -27.67 7.29 -46.04
CA SER A 18 -28.19 8.08 -44.93
C SER A 18 -29.18 7.28 -44.09
N LEU A 19 -30.06 6.51 -44.72
CA LEU A 19 -31.03 5.65 -44.04
C LEU A 19 -30.31 4.58 -43.22
N GLN A 20 -29.30 3.91 -43.79
CA GLN A 20 -28.48 2.96 -43.04
C GLN A 20 -27.81 3.61 -41.82
N LYS A 21 -27.24 4.81 -41.98
CA LYS A 21 -26.61 5.57 -40.89
C LYS A 21 -27.60 5.88 -39.76
N TYR A 22 -28.75 6.47 -40.08
CA TYR A 22 -29.73 6.86 -39.06
C TYR A 22 -30.44 5.66 -38.44
N SER A 23 -30.69 4.59 -39.19
CA SER A 23 -31.23 3.33 -38.64
C SER A 23 -30.24 2.64 -37.70
N ALA A 24 -28.94 2.64 -38.03
CA ALA A 24 -27.91 2.10 -37.14
C ALA A 24 -27.80 2.92 -35.84
N GLU A 25 -27.81 4.26 -35.93
CA GLU A 25 -27.81 5.16 -34.77
C GLU A 25 -29.07 4.98 -33.91
N LEU A 26 -30.23 4.81 -34.53
CA LEU A 26 -31.48 4.55 -33.81
C LEU A 26 -31.44 3.22 -33.06
N GLY A 27 -30.78 2.20 -33.63
CA GLY A 27 -30.49 0.94 -32.95
C GLY A 27 -29.60 1.11 -31.71
N THR A 28 -28.58 1.97 -31.75
CA THR A 28 -27.69 2.20 -30.58
C THR A 28 -28.34 3.03 -29.48
N LEU A 29 -29.29 3.90 -29.81
CA LEU A 29 -30.09 4.65 -28.84
C LEU A 29 -31.13 3.77 -28.13
N GLY A 30 -31.35 2.56 -28.65
CA GLY A 30 -32.28 1.54 -28.18
C GLY A 30 -33.74 1.95 -28.30
N ASP A 31 -34.62 0.96 -28.13
CA ASP A 31 -36.06 1.16 -28.29
C ASP A 31 -36.67 1.94 -27.13
N SER A 32 -37.69 2.74 -27.40
CA SER A 32 -38.35 3.60 -26.39
C SER A 32 -39.27 2.81 -25.47
N ILE A 33 -39.70 1.62 -25.89
CA ILE A 33 -40.53 0.70 -25.12
C ILE A 33 -39.58 -0.40 -24.68
N LEU A 34 -38.85 -0.16 -23.59
CA LEU A 34 -38.19 -1.28 -22.95
C LEU A 34 -39.26 -2.10 -22.23
N GLY A 35 -39.06 -3.42 -22.14
CA GLY A 35 -39.95 -4.32 -21.43
C GLY A 35 -40.07 -4.00 -19.93
N ASN A 36 -40.34 -5.01 -19.11
CA ASN A 36 -40.48 -4.80 -17.67
C ASN A 36 -39.26 -4.06 -17.06
N SER A 37 -39.46 -2.86 -16.50
CA SER A 37 -38.44 -2.01 -15.88
C SER A 37 -37.56 -2.77 -14.89
N GLY A 38 -38.15 -3.71 -14.13
CA GLY A 38 -37.41 -4.57 -13.22
C GLY A 38 -36.41 -5.48 -13.92
N ASN A 39 -36.76 -6.06 -15.07
CA ASN A 39 -35.84 -6.92 -15.83
C ASN A 39 -34.64 -6.12 -16.38
N ILE A 40 -34.87 -4.88 -16.78
CA ILE A 40 -33.80 -4.00 -17.27
C ILE A 40 -32.82 -3.72 -16.13
N VAL A 41 -33.29 -3.25 -14.98
CA VAL A 41 -32.42 -2.96 -13.82
C VAL A 41 -31.66 -4.22 -13.39
N LEU A 42 -32.32 -5.39 -13.35
CA LEU A 42 -31.69 -6.66 -13.01
C LEU A 42 -30.55 -7.02 -13.98
N ASN A 43 -30.81 -6.90 -15.28
CA ASN A 43 -29.81 -7.17 -16.31
C ASN A 43 -28.62 -6.23 -16.18
N ILE A 44 -28.87 -4.93 -15.95
CA ILE A 44 -27.81 -3.92 -15.77
C ILE A 44 -26.93 -4.25 -14.55
N ILE A 45 -27.54 -4.59 -13.42
CA ILE A 45 -26.81 -4.96 -12.19
C ILE A 45 -25.95 -6.21 -12.44
N THR A 46 -26.51 -7.20 -13.13
CA THR A 46 -25.81 -8.46 -13.44
C THR A 46 -24.64 -8.22 -14.39
N GLU A 47 -24.86 -7.46 -15.47
CA GLU A 47 -23.83 -7.10 -16.44
C GLU A 47 -22.70 -6.30 -15.78
N PHE A 48 -23.03 -5.25 -15.03
CA PHE A 48 -22.06 -4.46 -14.28
C PHE A 48 -21.21 -5.31 -13.34
N SER A 49 -21.85 -6.22 -12.57
CA SER A 49 -21.15 -7.07 -11.60
C SER A 49 -20.20 -8.05 -12.28
N ASN A 50 -20.62 -8.64 -13.41
CA ASN A 50 -19.78 -9.52 -14.21
C ASN A 50 -18.58 -8.78 -14.80
N GLU A 51 -18.80 -7.59 -15.34
CA GLU A 51 -17.72 -6.77 -15.89
C GLU A 51 -16.73 -6.31 -14.83
N TYR A 52 -17.21 -5.91 -13.66
CA TYR A 52 -16.37 -5.57 -12.52
C TYR A 52 -15.44 -6.73 -12.14
N ARG A 53 -16.00 -7.96 -12.08
CA ARG A 53 -15.22 -9.19 -11.85
C ARG A 53 -14.20 -9.42 -12.96
N THR A 54 -14.59 -9.29 -14.22
CA THR A 54 -13.71 -9.47 -15.38
C THR A 54 -12.54 -8.49 -15.39
N VAL A 55 -12.76 -7.21 -15.06
CA VAL A 55 -11.70 -6.19 -14.98
C VAL A 55 -10.71 -6.48 -13.85
N LEU A 56 -11.21 -6.92 -12.68
CA LEU A 56 -10.35 -7.31 -11.57
C LEU A 56 -9.51 -8.55 -11.87
N GLU A 57 -10.05 -9.51 -12.60
CA GLU A 57 -9.36 -10.75 -12.98
C GLU A 57 -8.42 -10.56 -14.19
N GLY A 58 -8.49 -9.42 -14.88
CA GLY A 58 -7.67 -9.14 -16.06
C GLY A 58 -8.16 -9.84 -17.33
N ASN A 59 -9.38 -10.37 -17.33
CA ASN A 59 -9.97 -11.11 -18.46
C ASN A 59 -10.79 -10.22 -19.41
N ASN A 60 -10.51 -8.91 -19.43
CA ASN A 60 -11.28 -7.97 -20.24
C ASN A 60 -11.03 -8.20 -21.74
N GLN A 61 -12.09 -8.15 -22.55
CA GLN A 61 -11.99 -8.29 -24.01
C GLN A 61 -11.29 -7.08 -24.65
N GLU A 62 -11.37 -5.92 -24.02
CA GLU A 62 -10.71 -4.68 -24.46
C GLU A 62 -9.51 -4.38 -23.54
N LEU A 63 -8.37 -5.05 -23.80
CA LEU A 63 -7.11 -4.77 -23.11
C LEU A 63 -6.47 -3.49 -23.65
N SER A 64 -6.25 -2.51 -22.77
CA SER A 64 -5.47 -1.32 -23.11
C SER A 64 -3.99 -1.68 -23.29
N SER A 65 -3.39 -1.27 -24.40
CA SER A 65 -1.94 -1.37 -24.63
C SER A 65 -1.16 -0.16 -24.09
N ILE A 66 -1.86 0.82 -23.51
CA ILE A 66 -1.31 2.14 -23.16
C ILE A 66 -1.04 2.25 -21.65
N GLU A 67 -1.95 1.74 -20.82
CA GLU A 67 -1.85 1.89 -19.36
C GLU A 67 -2.23 0.61 -18.60
N LEU A 68 -1.61 0.43 -17.43
CA LEU A 68 -2.01 -0.61 -16.47
C LEU A 68 -3.35 -0.24 -15.83
N SER A 69 -4.26 -1.21 -15.76
CA SER A 69 -5.60 -1.04 -15.20
C SER A 69 -6.05 -2.31 -14.46
N GLY A 70 -7.08 -2.17 -13.62
CA GLY A 70 -7.73 -3.30 -12.97
C GLY A 70 -6.78 -4.08 -12.05
N GLY A 71 -6.83 -5.40 -12.15
CA GLY A 71 -5.98 -6.29 -11.35
C GLY A 71 -4.48 -6.04 -11.51
N ALA A 72 -4.01 -5.68 -12.70
CA ALA A 72 -2.59 -5.43 -12.94
C ALA A 72 -2.07 -4.20 -12.17
N ARG A 73 -2.91 -3.16 -12.06
CA ARG A 73 -2.57 -1.96 -11.30
C ARG A 73 -2.59 -2.20 -9.79
N ILE A 74 -3.50 -3.03 -9.30
CA ILE A 74 -3.49 -3.51 -7.91
C ILE A 74 -2.19 -4.27 -7.61
N ALA A 75 -1.77 -5.17 -8.51
CA ALA A 75 -0.52 -5.91 -8.35
C ALA A 75 0.71 -4.98 -8.33
N PHE A 76 0.72 -3.91 -9.13
CA PHE A 76 1.76 -2.88 -9.09
C PHE A 76 1.79 -2.16 -7.74
N VAL A 77 0.63 -1.81 -7.17
CA VAL A 77 0.56 -1.20 -5.83
C VAL A 77 1.18 -2.12 -4.77
N PHE A 78 0.93 -3.43 -4.83
CA PHE A 78 1.50 -4.38 -3.87
C PHE A 78 3.01 -4.59 -4.03
N HIS A 79 3.45 -4.91 -5.24
CA HIS A 79 4.82 -5.38 -5.46
C HIS A 79 5.82 -4.24 -5.66
N GLU A 80 5.40 -3.12 -6.24
CA GLU A 80 6.29 -2.00 -6.54
C GLU A 80 6.15 -0.90 -5.50
N LEU A 81 4.94 -0.42 -5.22
CA LEU A 81 4.79 0.72 -4.31
C LEU A 81 4.93 0.32 -2.85
N TYR A 82 4.14 -0.65 -2.39
CA TYR A 82 4.11 -1.02 -0.99
C TYR A 82 5.39 -1.74 -0.57
N ALA A 83 5.87 -2.71 -1.34
CA ALA A 83 7.10 -3.42 -1.00
C ALA A 83 8.31 -2.48 -0.91
N ASN A 84 8.44 -1.52 -1.83
CA ASN A 84 9.52 -0.53 -1.76
C ASN A 84 9.29 0.49 -0.63
N GLY A 85 8.05 0.89 -0.37
CA GLY A 85 7.69 1.75 0.76
C GLY A 85 8.09 1.16 2.11
N VAL A 86 7.82 -0.13 2.34
CA VAL A 86 8.23 -0.85 3.56
C VAL A 86 9.75 -1.01 3.65
N LYS A 87 10.43 -1.32 2.52
CA LYS A 87 11.89 -1.44 2.49
C LYS A 87 12.60 -0.11 2.77
N ALA A 88 12.00 1.01 2.38
CA ALA A 88 12.54 2.34 2.60
C ALA A 88 12.44 2.83 4.04
N VAL A 89 11.64 2.18 4.89
CA VAL A 89 11.60 2.49 6.33
C VAL A 89 12.91 2.05 6.98
N ASP A 90 13.73 3.03 7.37
CA ASP A 90 14.96 2.81 8.11
C ASP A 90 14.66 2.77 9.62
N PRO A 91 14.98 1.67 10.34
CA PRO A 91 14.78 1.60 11.79
C PRO A 91 15.64 2.59 12.61
N PHE A 92 16.61 3.28 12.00
CA PHE A 92 17.54 4.19 12.68
C PHE A 92 17.42 5.66 12.26
N ASP A 93 16.48 6.03 11.38
CA ASP A 93 16.29 7.44 10.98
C ASP A 93 15.86 8.35 12.16
N GLN A 94 15.11 7.79 13.11
CA GLN A 94 14.61 8.45 14.31
C GLN A 94 15.25 7.94 15.61
N VAL A 95 16.06 6.86 15.55
CA VAL A 95 16.70 6.25 16.73
C VAL A 95 18.21 6.42 16.62
N LYS A 96 18.75 7.36 17.39
CA LYS A 96 20.18 7.63 17.41
C LYS A 96 20.88 6.80 18.47
N ASP A 97 22.21 6.69 18.35
CA ASP A 97 23.06 5.94 19.27
C ASP A 97 22.93 6.42 20.72
N ILE A 98 22.67 7.72 20.91
CA ILE A 98 22.41 8.29 22.23
C ILE A 98 21.08 7.82 22.83
N ASP A 99 20.06 7.60 22.00
CA ASP A 99 18.75 7.12 22.42
C ASP A 99 18.85 5.64 22.80
N ILE A 100 19.52 4.83 21.96
CA ILE A 100 19.80 3.41 22.23
C ILE A 100 20.54 3.27 23.57
N ARG A 101 21.59 4.09 23.78
CA ARG A 101 22.35 4.11 25.03
C ARG A 101 21.48 4.46 26.22
N THR A 102 20.70 5.53 26.11
CA THR A 102 19.82 5.98 27.19
C THR A 102 18.81 4.89 27.56
N ILE A 103 18.24 4.20 26.57
CA ILE A 103 17.32 3.07 26.79
C ILE A 103 18.05 1.90 27.44
N LEU A 104 19.28 1.57 27.04
CA LEU A 104 20.08 0.51 27.64
C LEU A 104 20.30 0.74 29.15
N TYR A 105 20.71 1.96 29.52
CA TYR A 105 20.89 2.34 30.93
C TYR A 105 19.57 2.29 31.71
N ASN A 106 18.52 2.90 31.17
CA ASN A 106 17.21 2.91 31.83
C ASN A 106 16.63 1.50 31.99
N SER A 107 16.89 0.60 31.03
CA SER A 107 16.45 -0.80 31.11
C SER A 107 17.21 -1.63 32.15
N SER A 108 18.43 -1.22 32.49
CA SER A 108 19.26 -1.87 33.52
C SER A 108 18.83 -1.47 34.95
N GLY A 109 18.12 -0.34 35.08
CA GLY A 109 17.62 0.16 36.36
C GLY A 109 18.74 0.66 37.28
N SER A 110 18.62 0.37 38.58
CA SER A 110 19.58 0.83 39.59
C SER A 110 20.88 0.02 39.64
N ALA A 111 20.95 -1.12 38.96
CA ALA A 111 22.11 -2.00 38.96
C ALA A 111 22.83 -1.97 37.60
N PRO A 112 24.17 -2.00 37.57
CA PRO A 112 24.91 -2.16 36.32
C PRO A 112 24.59 -3.49 35.65
N ALA A 113 24.31 -3.47 34.34
CA ALA A 113 24.06 -4.69 33.58
C ALA A 113 25.38 -5.45 33.29
N LEU A 114 25.35 -6.77 33.50
CA LEU A 114 26.44 -7.67 33.14
C LEU A 114 26.41 -8.08 31.67
N PHE A 115 25.22 -8.06 31.07
CA PHE A 115 24.97 -8.44 29.68
C PHE A 115 24.04 -7.40 29.02
N VAL A 116 24.07 -7.35 27.68
CA VAL A 116 23.17 -6.49 26.91
C VAL A 116 21.72 -6.88 27.20
N GLY A 117 20.93 -5.94 27.73
CA GLY A 117 19.56 -6.17 28.15
C GLY A 117 18.60 -6.42 26.98
N THR A 118 17.82 -7.50 27.05
CA THR A 118 16.78 -7.84 26.06
C THR A 118 15.68 -6.78 25.98
N THR A 119 15.36 -6.14 27.10
CA THR A 119 14.31 -5.12 27.21
C THR A 119 14.55 -3.91 26.31
N ALA A 120 15.81 -3.45 26.20
CA ALA A 120 16.16 -2.30 25.35
C ALA A 120 15.90 -2.62 23.87
N PHE A 121 16.34 -3.80 23.43
CA PHE A 121 16.08 -4.30 22.08
C PHE A 121 14.57 -4.39 21.81
N GLU A 122 13.81 -5.05 22.70
CA GLU A 122 12.37 -5.23 22.54
C GLU A 122 11.62 -3.90 22.45
N LEU A 123 11.96 -2.93 23.31
CA LEU A 123 11.31 -1.63 23.31
C LEU A 123 11.52 -0.91 21.97
N ILE A 124 12.77 -0.85 21.50
CA ILE A 124 13.12 -0.13 20.28
C ILE A 124 12.51 -0.83 19.07
N VAL A 125 12.64 -2.15 18.96
CA VAL A 125 12.14 -2.89 17.79
C VAL A 125 10.62 -2.79 17.69
N LYS A 126 9.88 -2.88 18.81
CA LYS A 126 8.42 -2.69 18.83
C LYS A 126 8.02 -1.29 18.36
N GLN A 127 8.77 -0.25 18.73
CA GLN A 127 8.52 1.10 18.24
C GLN A 127 8.75 1.21 16.73
N GLN A 128 9.79 0.55 16.19
CA GLN A 128 10.05 0.56 14.76
C GLN A 128 9.00 -0.24 13.96
N ILE A 129 8.53 -1.38 14.49
CA ILE A 129 7.47 -2.17 13.84
C ILE A 129 6.18 -1.35 13.67
N LYS A 130 5.79 -0.57 14.70
CA LYS A 130 4.59 0.29 14.62
C LYS A 130 4.64 1.31 13.49
N ARG A 131 5.83 1.73 13.05
CA ARG A 131 5.99 2.66 11.93
C ARG A 131 5.63 2.05 10.58
N LEU A 132 5.50 0.73 10.50
CA LEU A 132 5.00 0.07 9.30
C LEU A 132 3.49 0.26 9.10
N GLU A 133 2.74 0.72 10.11
CA GLU A 133 1.30 0.94 10.00
C GLU A 133 0.93 1.98 8.93
N GLU A 134 1.59 3.13 8.93
CA GLU A 134 1.31 4.21 7.99
C GLU A 134 1.46 3.78 6.51
N PRO A 135 2.60 3.22 6.05
CA PRO A 135 2.73 2.74 4.68
C PRO A 135 1.76 1.60 4.35
N SER A 136 1.41 0.74 5.32
CA SER A 136 0.42 -0.32 5.11
C SER A 136 -1.00 0.23 4.92
N LEU A 137 -1.45 1.21 5.71
CA LEU A 137 -2.75 1.86 5.54
C LEU A 137 -2.81 2.68 4.23
N LYS A 138 -1.69 3.28 3.84
CA LYS A 138 -1.58 3.96 2.54
C LYS A 138 -1.73 2.98 1.37
N CYS A 139 -1.22 1.76 1.50
CA CYS A 139 -1.45 0.70 0.51
C CYS A 139 -2.95 0.37 0.36
N VAL A 140 -3.69 0.25 1.47
CA VAL A 140 -5.15 0.05 1.44
C VAL A 140 -5.84 1.17 0.65
N SER A 141 -5.47 2.41 0.92
CA SER A 141 -6.04 3.60 0.28
C SER A 141 -5.77 3.63 -1.23
N LEU A 142 -4.56 3.28 -1.67
CA LEU A 142 -4.20 3.20 -3.09
C LEU A 142 -4.99 2.12 -3.84
N VAL A 143 -5.28 0.99 -3.18
CA VAL A 143 -6.13 -0.06 -3.77
C VAL A 143 -7.58 0.39 -3.85
N TYR A 144 -8.10 1.06 -2.82
CA TYR A 144 -9.43 1.68 -2.86
C TYR A 144 -9.56 2.66 -4.03
N ASP A 145 -8.57 3.52 -4.25
CA ASP A 145 -8.57 4.47 -5.37
C ASP A 145 -8.59 3.76 -6.74
N GLU A 146 -7.96 2.59 -6.86
CA GLU A 146 -8.08 1.76 -8.07
C GLU A 146 -9.48 1.17 -8.23
N LEU A 147 -10.14 0.70 -7.17
CA LEU A 147 -11.52 0.21 -7.26
C LEU A 147 -12.49 1.33 -7.71
N VAL A 148 -12.29 2.55 -7.20
CA VAL A 148 -13.06 3.74 -7.61
C VAL A 148 -12.77 4.08 -9.08
N ARG A 149 -11.53 3.96 -9.54
CA ARG A 149 -11.16 4.16 -10.94
C ARG A 149 -11.88 3.16 -11.86
N ILE A 150 -11.89 1.88 -11.49
CA ILE A 150 -12.60 0.82 -12.23
C ILE A 150 -14.09 1.16 -12.31
N LEU A 151 -14.72 1.54 -11.20
CA LEU A 151 -16.12 1.98 -11.18
C LEU A 151 -16.37 3.12 -12.18
N GLY A 152 -15.52 4.15 -12.17
CA GLY A 152 -15.62 5.28 -13.10
C GLY A 152 -15.52 4.87 -14.57
N GLN A 153 -14.64 3.91 -14.89
CA GLN A 153 -14.49 3.38 -16.25
C GLN A 153 -15.74 2.61 -16.70
N LEU A 154 -16.27 1.71 -15.85
CA LEU A 154 -17.48 0.94 -16.15
C LEU A 154 -18.71 1.85 -16.33
N LEU A 155 -18.83 2.90 -15.52
CA LEU A 155 -19.92 3.88 -15.60
C LEU A 155 -19.83 4.84 -16.81
N ASN A 156 -18.78 4.76 -17.63
CA ASN A 156 -18.67 5.54 -18.86
C ASN A 156 -19.35 4.90 -20.07
N LYS A 157 -19.85 3.66 -19.93
CA LYS A 157 -20.54 2.92 -21.00
C LYS A 157 -21.83 3.62 -21.47
N PRO A 158 -22.23 3.44 -22.74
CA PRO A 158 -23.38 4.14 -23.35
C PRO A 158 -24.68 4.01 -22.55
N MET A 159 -24.93 2.83 -21.99
CA MET A 159 -26.05 2.52 -21.10
C MET A 159 -26.21 3.53 -19.95
N PHE A 160 -25.12 3.89 -19.28
CA PHE A 160 -25.13 4.82 -18.14
C PHE A 160 -25.23 6.29 -18.58
N ARG A 161 -24.91 6.59 -19.85
CA ARG A 161 -25.19 7.91 -20.44
C ARG A 161 -26.67 8.06 -20.80
N ARG A 162 -27.31 6.96 -21.20
CA ARG A 162 -28.76 6.92 -21.46
C ARG A 162 -29.56 7.14 -20.17
N TYR A 163 -29.17 6.50 -19.07
CA TYR A 163 -29.86 6.59 -17.78
C TYR A 163 -28.99 7.28 -16.70
N PRO A 164 -28.97 8.63 -16.64
CA PRO A 164 -28.13 9.36 -15.69
C PRO A 164 -28.52 9.12 -14.24
N GLY A 165 -29.82 9.01 -13.92
CA GLY A 165 -30.28 8.72 -12.56
C GLY A 165 -29.81 7.35 -12.06
N LEU A 166 -29.89 6.33 -12.91
CA LEU A 166 -29.33 5.01 -12.63
C LEU A 166 -27.81 5.06 -12.40
N LYS A 167 -27.07 5.80 -13.22
CA LYS A 167 -25.62 5.98 -13.08
C LYS A 167 -25.26 6.57 -11.71
N GLU A 168 -25.92 7.66 -11.31
CA GLU A 168 -25.68 8.34 -10.04
C GLU A 168 -26.01 7.44 -8.85
N LYS A 169 -27.15 6.75 -8.90
CA LYS A 169 -27.55 5.79 -7.85
C LYS A 169 -26.56 4.64 -7.73
N LEU A 170 -26.18 4.02 -8.85
CA LEU A 170 -25.21 2.91 -8.85
C LEU A 170 -23.87 3.37 -8.29
N HIS A 171 -23.36 4.52 -8.75
CA HIS A 171 -22.13 5.11 -8.23
C HIS A 171 -22.20 5.32 -6.70
N GLY A 172 -23.28 5.93 -6.21
CA GLY A 172 -23.48 6.17 -4.77
C GLY A 172 -23.49 4.88 -3.95
N VAL A 173 -24.20 3.85 -4.42
CA VAL A 173 -24.26 2.54 -3.76
C VAL A 173 -22.88 1.88 -3.73
N VAL A 174 -22.17 1.81 -4.86
CA VAL A 174 -20.86 1.15 -4.92
C VAL A 174 -19.81 1.89 -4.08
N ILE A 175 -19.79 3.22 -4.10
CA ILE A 175 -18.89 4.00 -3.23
C ILE A 175 -19.22 3.78 -1.75
N GLY A 176 -20.51 3.75 -1.40
CA GLY A 176 -20.96 3.45 -0.03
C GLY A 176 -20.50 2.05 0.41
N PHE A 177 -20.62 1.07 -0.48
CA PHE A 177 -20.16 -0.29 -0.27
C PHE A 177 -18.64 -0.35 -0.06
N PHE A 178 -17.84 0.26 -0.94
CA PHE A 178 -16.38 0.30 -0.76
C PHE A 178 -15.98 0.92 0.57
N LYS A 179 -16.61 2.02 0.98
CA LYS A 179 -16.34 2.64 2.30
C LYS A 179 -16.66 1.72 3.47
N LYS A 180 -17.79 1.00 3.42
CA LYS A 180 -18.18 -0.01 4.44
C LYS A 180 -17.14 -1.13 4.55
N VAL A 181 -16.53 -1.53 3.44
CA VAL A 181 -15.52 -2.60 3.37
C VAL A 181 -14.11 -2.12 3.78
N MET A 182 -13.85 -0.82 3.69
CA MET A 182 -12.57 -0.22 4.10
C MET A 182 -12.32 -0.34 5.61
N ASP A 183 -13.34 -0.19 6.45
CA ASP A 183 -13.20 -0.25 7.91
C ASP A 183 -12.63 -1.58 8.42
N PRO A 184 -13.22 -2.76 8.09
CA PRO A 184 -12.66 -4.04 8.51
C PRO A 184 -11.28 -4.31 7.89
N THR A 185 -11.02 -3.83 6.66
CA THR A 185 -9.71 -3.97 6.01
C THR A 185 -8.63 -3.19 6.74
N ASN A 186 -8.88 -1.91 7.03
CA ASN A 186 -7.98 -1.07 7.81
C ASN A 186 -7.75 -1.65 9.20
N LYS A 187 -8.80 -2.14 9.86
CA LYS A 187 -8.68 -2.80 11.16
C LYS A 187 -7.75 -4.01 11.09
N LEU A 188 -7.96 -4.91 10.13
CA LEU A 188 -7.11 -6.10 9.96
C LEU A 188 -5.64 -5.73 9.73
N VAL A 189 -5.37 -4.71 8.91
CA VAL A 189 -4.00 -4.23 8.67
C VAL A 189 -3.36 -3.66 9.94
N ARG A 190 -4.11 -2.89 10.74
CA ARG A 190 -3.63 -2.41 12.06
C ARG A 190 -3.36 -3.57 13.01
N ASP A 191 -4.25 -4.56 13.04
CA ASP A 191 -4.11 -5.75 13.88
C ASP A 191 -2.86 -6.54 13.49
N LEU A 192 -2.53 -6.68 12.20
CA LEU A 192 -1.29 -7.32 11.74
C LEU A 192 -0.03 -6.63 12.30
N VAL A 193 0.02 -5.30 12.23
CA VAL A 193 1.14 -4.53 12.80
C VAL A 193 1.19 -4.67 14.32
N ALA A 194 0.03 -4.62 14.97
CA ALA A 194 -0.09 -4.78 16.42
C ALA A 194 0.34 -6.18 16.88
N MET A 195 0.06 -7.24 16.10
CA MET A 195 0.50 -8.61 16.36
C MET A 195 2.03 -8.69 16.35
N GLU A 196 2.67 -8.17 15.31
CA GLU A 196 4.14 -8.14 15.19
C GLU A 196 4.80 -7.29 16.30
N ALA A 197 4.15 -6.21 16.74
CA ALA A 197 4.64 -5.36 17.82
C ALA A 197 4.34 -5.93 19.23
N CYS A 198 3.39 -6.87 19.36
CA CYS A 198 3.01 -7.43 20.66
C CYS A 198 4.07 -8.43 21.15
N TYR A 199 4.45 -9.36 20.28
CA TYR A 199 5.35 -10.47 20.62
C TYR A 199 6.58 -10.51 19.70
N VAL A 200 7.76 -10.42 20.30
CA VAL A 200 9.05 -10.48 19.59
C VAL A 200 9.60 -11.90 19.69
N ASN A 201 9.53 -12.66 18.60
CA ASN A 201 9.98 -14.06 18.57
C ASN A 201 11.51 -14.15 18.35
N THR A 202 12.29 -14.06 19.43
CA THR A 202 13.75 -14.23 19.37
C THR A 202 14.20 -15.66 19.04
N GLY A 203 13.28 -16.62 18.92
CA GLY A 203 13.53 -17.98 18.45
C GLY A 203 13.37 -18.17 16.94
N HIS A 204 13.11 -17.10 16.18
CA HIS A 204 12.95 -17.19 14.73
C HIS A 204 14.24 -17.70 14.04
N PRO A 205 14.17 -18.65 13.09
CA PRO A 205 15.36 -19.27 12.49
C PRO A 205 16.28 -18.28 11.76
N ASP A 206 15.72 -17.27 11.11
CA ASP A 206 16.49 -16.21 10.42
C ASP A 206 17.00 -15.11 11.37
N PHE A 207 16.64 -15.13 12.65
CA PHE A 207 17.04 -14.08 13.59
C PHE A 207 18.50 -14.25 14.02
N LEU A 208 19.26 -13.16 13.96
CA LEU A 208 20.63 -13.12 14.45
C LEU A 208 20.61 -13.20 15.98
N ASN A 209 21.13 -14.29 16.53
CA ASN A 209 21.20 -14.45 17.99
C ASN A 209 22.24 -13.49 18.62
N GLY A 210 22.05 -13.18 19.91
CA GLY A 210 22.91 -12.24 20.65
C GLY A 210 24.38 -12.63 20.68
N HIS A 211 24.70 -13.92 20.82
CA HIS A 211 26.09 -14.40 20.82
C HIS A 211 26.79 -14.19 19.47
N ARG A 212 26.12 -14.46 18.35
CA ARG A 212 26.68 -14.19 17.01
C ARG A 212 26.80 -12.69 16.77
N ALA A 213 25.82 -11.89 17.21
CA ALA A 213 25.91 -10.44 17.10
C ALA A 213 27.13 -9.87 17.86
N MET A 214 27.36 -10.32 19.10
CA MET A 214 28.56 -9.96 19.88
C MET A 214 29.85 -10.39 19.19
N ALA A 215 29.91 -11.61 18.63
CA ALA A 215 31.07 -12.10 17.91
C ALA A 215 31.41 -11.23 16.70
N ILE A 216 30.40 -10.85 15.89
CA ILE A 216 30.56 -9.99 14.72
C ILE A 216 31.10 -8.61 15.11
N VAL A 217 30.57 -8.01 16.18
CA VAL A 217 31.00 -6.69 16.66
C VAL A 217 32.44 -6.75 17.21
N ASN A 218 32.76 -7.78 17.99
CA ASN A 218 34.11 -7.98 18.52
C ASN A 218 35.14 -8.18 17.40
N GLU A 219 34.79 -8.94 16.35
CA GLU A 219 35.65 -9.14 15.19
C GLU A 219 35.91 -7.82 14.44
N ARG A 220 34.86 -7.01 14.22
CA ARG A 220 34.99 -5.68 13.60
C ARG A 220 35.89 -4.74 14.40
N HIS A 221 35.72 -4.70 15.72
CA HIS A 221 36.55 -3.88 16.60
C HIS A 221 38.01 -4.35 16.66
N ASN A 222 38.25 -5.67 16.62
CA ASN A 222 39.61 -6.22 16.62
C ASN A 222 40.31 -6.01 15.26
N ALA A 223 39.60 -6.13 14.15
CA ALA A 223 40.13 -5.85 12.81
C ALA A 223 40.44 -4.37 12.58
N ALA A 224 39.74 -3.46 13.27
CA ALA A 224 39.97 -2.02 13.19
C ALA A 224 41.20 -1.53 14.00
N LYS A 225 41.81 -2.38 14.85
CA LYS A 225 43.03 -2.02 15.59
C LYS A 225 44.25 -2.17 14.67
N PRO A 226 45.07 -1.11 14.49
CA PRO A 226 46.26 -1.20 13.64
C PRO A 226 47.22 -2.26 14.21
N VAL A 227 47.71 -3.13 13.34
CA VAL A 227 48.75 -4.11 13.69
C VAL A 227 49.98 -3.34 14.16
N GLN A 228 50.33 -3.48 15.44
CA GLN A 228 51.54 -2.87 15.98
C GLN A 228 52.75 -3.52 15.29
N VAL A 229 53.41 -2.71 14.47
CA VAL A 229 54.70 -3.04 13.85
C VAL A 229 55.81 -2.48 14.72
N ASP A 230 56.87 -3.26 14.92
CA ASP A 230 58.04 -2.83 15.68
C ASP A 230 58.70 -1.61 14.96
N PRO A 231 58.86 -0.45 15.63
CA PRO A 231 59.45 0.75 15.04
C PRO A 231 60.88 0.57 14.50
N LYS A 232 61.62 -0.45 14.96
CA LYS A 232 63.00 -0.71 14.52
C LYS A 232 63.14 -1.75 13.42
N THR A 233 62.19 -2.67 13.30
CA THR A 233 62.32 -3.82 12.38
C THR A 233 61.22 -3.88 11.32
N GLY A 234 60.16 -3.07 11.44
CA GLY A 234 59.06 -3.01 10.47
C GLY A 234 58.25 -4.31 10.37
N LYS A 235 58.55 -5.31 11.20
CA LYS A 235 57.86 -6.59 11.23
C LYS A 235 56.65 -6.52 12.18
N PRO A 236 55.54 -7.21 11.87
CA PRO A 236 54.46 -7.40 12.82
C PRO A 236 55.01 -8.05 14.09
N LEU A 237 54.76 -7.45 15.25
CA LEU A 237 55.12 -8.07 16.53
C LEU A 237 54.34 -9.40 16.64
N PRO A 238 55.00 -10.55 16.92
CA PRO A 238 54.29 -11.81 17.08
C PRO A 238 53.34 -11.70 18.26
N ALA A 239 52.06 -12.01 18.04
CA ALA A 239 51.09 -12.17 19.11
C ALA A 239 51.64 -13.25 20.05
N SER A 240 52.12 -12.84 21.22
CA SER A 240 52.71 -13.74 22.20
C SER A 240 51.69 -14.82 22.57
N ALA A 241 51.97 -16.05 22.18
CA ALA A 241 51.22 -17.22 22.56
C ALA A 241 51.45 -17.54 24.04
N ALA A 242 50.39 -17.45 24.86
CA ALA A 242 50.21 -18.22 26.08
C ALA A 242 48.70 -18.39 26.41
N PRO A 243 48.27 -19.50 27.05
CA PRO A 243 46.88 -20.00 27.08
C PRO A 243 46.03 -19.43 28.24
N PRO A 244 44.72 -19.75 28.35
CA PRO A 244 43.73 -18.91 29.02
C PRO A 244 43.77 -19.06 30.53
N ARG A 245 43.93 -17.96 31.27
CA ARG A 245 43.44 -17.83 32.64
C ARG A 245 42.83 -16.45 32.81
N SER A 246 41.61 -16.46 33.32
CA SER A 246 40.86 -15.31 33.81
C SER A 246 41.76 -14.33 34.55
N ASN A 247 42.11 -13.21 33.91
CA ASN A 247 42.48 -12.02 34.67
C ASN A 247 41.20 -11.47 35.27
N SER A 248 40.98 -11.79 36.54
CA SER A 248 40.30 -10.88 37.45
C SER A 248 40.87 -9.47 37.26
N PRO A 249 40.04 -8.42 37.16
CA PRO A 249 40.54 -7.08 36.93
C PRO A 249 41.40 -6.68 38.15
N SER A 250 42.70 -6.51 37.91
CA SER A 250 43.62 -5.89 38.85
C SER A 250 43.24 -4.41 38.98
N LEU A 251 42.91 -4.02 40.21
CA LEU A 251 42.44 -2.71 40.66
C LEU A 251 43.57 -1.67 40.79
N ASP A 252 44.49 -1.60 39.83
CA ASP A 252 45.59 -0.64 39.88
C ASP A 252 45.71 0.16 38.57
N GLY A 253 45.45 1.47 38.68
CA GLY A 253 45.95 2.45 37.70
C GLY A 253 44.93 3.38 37.05
N ASN A 254 44.33 4.29 37.84
CA ASN A 254 44.02 5.68 37.47
C ASN A 254 43.07 6.03 36.28
N ASP A 255 42.44 5.08 35.60
CA ASP A 255 41.32 5.39 34.69
C ASP A 255 39.99 5.41 35.46
N ASN A 256 39.65 6.58 36.00
CA ASN A 256 38.42 6.81 36.76
C ASN A 256 37.20 6.97 35.83
N SER A 257 37.01 6.07 34.86
CA SER A 257 35.79 5.95 34.08
C SER A 257 34.92 4.85 34.70
N GLY A 258 34.31 5.16 35.84
CA GLY A 258 33.27 4.30 36.42
C GLY A 258 32.10 4.09 35.44
N PHE A 259 31.18 3.19 35.78
CA PHE A 259 30.01 2.85 34.94
C PHE A 259 29.20 4.06 34.45
N PHE A 260 29.20 5.18 35.20
CA PHE A 260 28.57 6.45 34.81
C PHE A 260 29.56 7.56 34.40
N GLY A 261 30.84 7.24 34.18
CA GLY A 261 31.88 8.22 33.85
C GLY A 261 31.60 8.99 32.56
N SER A 262 30.84 8.38 31.63
CA SER A 262 30.36 9.04 30.40
C SER A 262 29.21 10.04 30.65
N PHE A 263 28.49 9.96 31.79
CA PHE A 263 27.42 10.90 32.15
C PHE A 263 27.94 12.17 32.84
N PHE A 264 29.05 12.07 33.57
CA PHE A 264 29.57 13.13 34.44
C PHE A 264 31.03 13.45 34.15
N ALA A 265 31.38 13.66 32.88
CA ALA A 265 32.72 14.10 32.47
C ALA A 265 33.01 15.56 32.94
N SER A 266 33.06 15.77 34.25
CA SER A 266 33.46 17.00 34.90
C SER A 266 34.97 16.96 35.11
N LYS A 267 35.70 17.88 34.48
CA LYS A 267 37.17 18.02 34.64
C LYS A 267 37.60 18.46 36.05
N ASN A 268 36.67 18.74 36.96
CA ASN A 268 36.96 19.39 38.24
C ASN A 268 36.86 18.40 39.42
N LYS A 269 37.99 17.77 39.78
CA LYS A 269 38.11 16.80 40.90
C LYS A 269 37.51 17.32 42.23
N LYS A 270 37.58 18.63 42.48
CA LYS A 270 36.98 19.27 43.68
C LYS A 270 35.46 19.19 43.73
N LYS A 271 34.77 19.26 42.57
CA LYS A 271 33.30 19.14 42.50
C LYS A 271 32.83 17.69 42.64
N MET A 272 33.59 16.72 42.13
CA MET A 272 33.27 15.29 42.31
C MET A 272 33.31 14.88 43.78
N ALA A 273 34.26 15.42 44.56
CA ALA A 273 34.35 15.18 46.00
C ALA A 273 33.21 15.83 46.80
N ALA A 274 32.57 16.88 46.26
CA ALA A 274 31.51 17.63 46.94
C ALA A 274 30.11 17.02 46.78
N MET A 275 29.96 15.94 45.99
CA MET A 275 28.69 15.24 45.75
C MET A 275 27.52 16.20 45.46
N GLU A 276 27.72 17.14 44.53
CA GLU A 276 26.65 18.05 44.09
C GLU A 276 25.43 17.25 43.57
N ALA A 277 24.23 17.75 43.86
CA ALA A 277 22.99 17.12 43.42
C ALA A 277 22.96 16.96 41.89
N PRO A 278 22.40 15.86 41.36
CA PRO A 278 22.35 15.63 39.92
C PRO A 278 21.55 16.74 39.22
N PRO A 279 21.94 17.13 37.99
CA PRO A 279 21.20 18.11 37.22
C PRO A 279 19.76 17.63 36.94
N PRO A 280 18.80 18.55 36.77
CA PRO A 280 17.39 18.21 36.54
C PRO A 280 17.16 17.39 35.25
N THR A 281 18.09 17.42 34.31
CA THR A 281 18.09 16.56 33.12
C THR A 281 19.43 15.85 32.97
N LEU A 282 19.41 14.52 32.98
CA LEU A 282 20.58 13.66 32.73
C LEU A 282 20.48 13.07 31.32
N LYS A 283 21.44 13.39 30.46
CA LYS A 283 21.53 12.82 29.10
C LYS A 283 22.83 12.04 28.97
N ALA A 284 22.78 10.89 28.30
CA ALA A 284 23.94 10.05 28.02
C ALA A 284 24.83 10.63 26.90
N SER A 285 25.22 11.91 27.03
CA SER A 285 25.83 12.71 25.96
C SER A 285 27.36 12.67 25.93
N GLY A 286 28.03 11.95 26.85
CA GLY A 286 29.48 11.85 26.85
C GLY A 286 30.05 10.89 25.82
N THR A 287 31.38 10.85 25.77
CA THR A 287 32.17 9.92 24.95
C THR A 287 31.88 8.48 25.35
N LEU A 288 31.53 7.62 24.38
CA LEU A 288 31.30 6.20 24.65
C LEU A 288 32.59 5.55 25.14
N SER A 289 32.48 4.71 26.16
CA SER A 289 33.48 3.67 26.38
C SER A 289 33.47 2.67 25.22
N GLU A 290 34.58 1.98 25.01
CA GLU A 290 34.70 0.94 23.99
C GLU A 290 33.62 -0.15 24.19
N LYS A 291 33.33 -0.49 25.45
CA LYS A 291 32.28 -1.44 25.82
C LYS A 291 30.88 -0.95 25.43
N GLU A 292 30.51 0.28 25.78
CA GLU A 292 29.20 0.85 25.42
C GLU A 292 29.00 0.95 23.91
N THR A 293 30.09 1.23 23.18
CA THR A 293 30.07 1.28 21.71
C THR A 293 29.70 -0.08 21.14
N GLN A 294 30.36 -1.14 21.64
CA GLN A 294 30.07 -2.52 21.24
C GLN A 294 28.62 -2.91 21.59
N GLU A 295 28.12 -2.55 22.78
CA GLU A 295 26.75 -2.87 23.20
C GLU A 295 25.70 -2.19 22.29
N VAL A 296 25.91 -0.91 21.94
CA VAL A 296 25.04 -0.17 21.01
C VAL A 296 25.07 -0.82 19.62
N GLU A 297 26.25 -1.20 19.12
CA GLU A 297 26.37 -1.89 17.82
C GLU A 297 25.66 -3.25 17.82
N VAL A 298 25.77 -4.03 18.89
CA VAL A 298 25.06 -5.31 19.03
C VAL A 298 23.56 -5.07 18.97
N ILE A 299 23.01 -4.12 19.71
CA ILE A 299 21.58 -3.79 19.68
C ILE A 299 21.14 -3.38 18.26
N LYS A 300 21.93 -2.55 17.58
CA LYS A 300 21.65 -2.16 16.17
C LYS A 300 21.60 -3.38 15.24
N LEU A 301 22.52 -4.33 15.37
CA LEU A 301 22.50 -5.55 14.56
C LEU A 301 21.25 -6.40 14.84
N LEU A 302 20.86 -6.55 16.11
CA LEU A 302 19.66 -7.28 16.50
C LEU A 302 18.39 -6.60 15.95
N ILE A 303 18.27 -5.28 16.09
CA ILE A 303 17.15 -4.51 15.53
C ILE A 303 17.08 -4.69 14.01
N THR A 304 18.21 -4.53 13.31
CA THR A 304 18.28 -4.69 11.86
C THR A 304 17.82 -6.07 11.41
N SER A 305 18.30 -7.11 12.10
CA SER A 305 17.96 -8.50 11.80
C SER A 305 16.46 -8.76 12.02
N TYR A 306 15.92 -8.43 13.19
CA TYR A 306 14.51 -8.71 13.50
C TYR A 306 13.55 -7.87 12.66
N PHE A 307 13.80 -6.56 12.55
CA PHE A 307 12.99 -5.67 11.73
C PHE A 307 13.02 -6.08 10.25
N GLY A 308 14.15 -6.61 9.75
CA GLY A 308 14.24 -7.20 8.42
C GLY A 308 13.31 -8.41 8.21
N ILE A 309 13.12 -9.26 9.23
CA ILE A 309 12.16 -10.36 9.19
C ILE A 309 10.74 -9.82 9.14
N VAL A 310 10.38 -8.92 10.06
CA VAL A 310 9.03 -8.33 10.13
C VAL A 310 8.67 -7.61 8.83
N ARG A 311 9.60 -6.86 8.23
CA ARG A 311 9.37 -6.22 6.92
C ARG A 311 9.01 -7.25 5.84
N ARG A 312 9.71 -8.39 5.77
CA ARG A 312 9.39 -9.46 4.81
C ARG A 312 7.99 -10.03 5.06
N THR A 313 7.63 -10.29 6.32
CA THR A 313 6.29 -10.76 6.69
C THR A 313 5.21 -9.74 6.30
N MET A 314 5.42 -8.46 6.61
CA MET A 314 4.46 -7.39 6.31
C MET A 314 4.26 -7.15 4.81
N ILE A 315 5.32 -7.32 4.01
CA ILE A 315 5.26 -7.24 2.54
C ILE A 315 4.38 -8.34 1.95
N ASP A 316 4.33 -9.51 2.57
CA ASP A 316 3.53 -10.65 2.11
C ASP A 316 2.09 -10.63 2.69
N MET A 317 1.95 -10.34 3.98
CA MET A 317 0.68 -10.47 4.68
C MET A 317 -0.31 -9.33 4.41
N VAL A 318 0.16 -8.09 4.22
CA VAL A 318 -0.74 -6.94 3.98
C VAL A 318 -1.46 -7.04 2.62
N PRO A 319 -0.78 -7.35 1.50
CA PRO A 319 -1.47 -7.61 0.23
C PRO A 319 -2.53 -8.72 0.33
N LYS A 320 -2.23 -9.80 1.07
CA LYS A 320 -3.18 -10.91 1.29
C LYS A 320 -4.40 -10.44 2.08
N ALA A 321 -4.19 -9.65 3.14
CA ALA A 321 -5.28 -9.07 3.92
C ALA A 321 -6.18 -8.18 3.05
N ILE A 322 -5.59 -7.26 2.29
CA ILE A 322 -6.33 -6.36 1.39
C ILE A 322 -7.07 -7.15 0.30
N MET A 323 -6.43 -8.15 -0.30
CA MET A 323 -7.07 -9.00 -1.29
C MET A 323 -8.28 -9.74 -0.71
N LEU A 324 -8.15 -10.30 0.49
CA LEU A 324 -9.24 -11.03 1.13
C LEU A 324 -10.41 -10.11 1.48
N THR A 325 -10.15 -9.05 2.25
CA THR A 325 -11.21 -8.28 2.89
C THR A 325 -11.75 -7.14 2.04
N LEU A 326 -11.00 -6.65 1.04
CA LEU A 326 -11.43 -5.55 0.18
C LEU A 326 -11.71 -6.03 -1.25
N VAL A 327 -10.69 -6.54 -1.95
CA VAL A 327 -10.82 -6.81 -3.39
C VAL A 327 -11.73 -8.00 -3.65
N GLN A 328 -11.43 -9.17 -3.08
CA GLN A 328 -12.21 -10.39 -3.27
C GLN A 328 -13.61 -10.24 -2.66
N PHE A 329 -13.71 -9.69 -1.45
CA PHE A 329 -15.01 -9.44 -0.83
C PHE A 329 -15.88 -8.52 -1.68
N SER A 330 -15.32 -7.40 -2.19
CA SER A 330 -16.09 -6.51 -3.07
C SER A 330 -16.49 -7.19 -4.38
N LYS A 331 -15.63 -8.06 -4.93
CA LYS A 331 -15.89 -8.82 -6.16
C LYS A 331 -17.04 -9.82 -6.00
N GLU A 332 -17.09 -10.52 -4.87
CA GLU A 332 -18.11 -11.55 -4.60
C GLU A 332 -19.45 -10.94 -4.22
N GLU A 333 -19.44 -9.81 -3.49
CA GLU A 333 -20.64 -9.25 -2.89
C GLU A 333 -21.26 -8.07 -3.65
N MET A 334 -20.61 -7.59 -4.70
CA MET A 334 -21.08 -6.46 -5.52
C MET A 334 -22.54 -6.63 -5.96
N GLN A 335 -22.86 -7.79 -6.54
CA GLN A 335 -24.20 -8.04 -7.08
C GLN A 335 -25.26 -8.05 -5.99
N ARG A 336 -24.97 -8.69 -4.84
CA ARG A 336 -25.89 -8.75 -3.71
C ARG A 336 -26.18 -7.35 -3.17
N GLU A 337 -25.13 -6.56 -2.93
CA GLU A 337 -25.25 -5.20 -2.40
C GLU A 337 -26.03 -4.29 -3.37
N LEU A 338 -25.78 -4.39 -4.68
CA LEU A 338 -26.53 -3.64 -5.69
C LEU A 338 -28.01 -4.03 -5.73
N LEU A 339 -28.33 -5.32 -5.67
CA LEU A 339 -29.72 -5.79 -5.64
C LEU A 339 -30.46 -5.28 -4.42
N GLU A 340 -29.86 -5.37 -3.23
CA GLU A 340 -30.47 -4.92 -1.98
C GLU A 340 -30.77 -3.41 -1.98
N GLN A 341 -29.87 -2.61 -2.56
CA GLN A 341 -29.98 -1.15 -2.51
C GLN A 341 -30.72 -0.52 -3.70
N MET A 342 -30.77 -1.20 -4.86
CA MET A 342 -31.32 -0.64 -6.10
C MET A 342 -32.58 -1.34 -6.60
N TYR A 343 -32.84 -2.59 -6.23
CA TYR A 343 -33.98 -3.35 -6.76
C TYR A 343 -35.29 -3.04 -6.02
N ARG A 344 -35.74 -1.78 -6.10
CA ARG A 344 -36.99 -1.30 -5.49
C ARG A 344 -37.97 -0.85 -6.56
N ALA A 345 -39.09 -1.58 -6.66
CA ALA A 345 -40.08 -1.39 -7.73
C ALA A 345 -40.63 0.04 -7.86
N THR A 346 -40.68 0.78 -6.75
CA THR A 346 -41.16 2.17 -6.71
C THR A 346 -40.20 3.18 -7.31
N GLU A 347 -38.91 2.84 -7.44
CA GLU A 347 -37.86 3.77 -7.91
C GLU A 347 -37.48 3.53 -9.38
N PHE A 348 -37.98 2.46 -10.02
CA PHE A 348 -37.53 2.06 -11.36
C PHE A 348 -37.78 3.09 -12.45
N ASP A 349 -38.94 3.74 -12.44
CA ASP A 349 -39.29 4.73 -13.47
C ASP A 349 -38.42 6.00 -13.37
N GLU A 350 -38.00 6.35 -12.15
CA GLU A 350 -37.09 7.46 -11.92
C GLU A 350 -35.65 7.12 -12.34
N LEU A 351 -35.21 5.90 -12.01
CA LEU A 351 -33.87 5.40 -12.36
C LEU A 351 -33.69 5.24 -13.88
N LEU A 352 -34.71 4.73 -14.56
CA LEU A 352 -34.73 4.50 -16.00
C LEU A 352 -35.20 5.72 -16.81
N LYS A 353 -35.28 6.90 -16.17
CA LYS A 353 -35.52 8.14 -16.89
C LYS A 353 -34.34 8.43 -17.82
N GLU A 354 -34.65 8.50 -19.10
CA GLU A 354 -33.63 8.76 -20.12
C GLU A 354 -33.12 10.20 -20.08
N SER A 355 -31.89 10.40 -20.54
CA SER A 355 -31.33 11.73 -20.74
C SER A 355 -32.10 12.49 -21.83
N ASP A 356 -32.27 13.80 -21.63
CA ASP A 356 -32.88 14.70 -22.62
C ASP A 356 -32.19 14.62 -23.99
N TYR A 357 -30.86 14.42 -23.98
CA TYR A 357 -30.09 14.22 -25.20
C TYR A 357 -30.53 12.96 -25.95
N THR A 358 -30.62 11.82 -25.26
CA THR A 358 -31.05 10.55 -25.88
C THR A 358 -32.47 10.66 -26.43
N VAL A 359 -33.40 11.26 -25.68
CA VAL A 359 -34.79 11.43 -26.10
C VAL A 359 -34.89 12.32 -27.35
N ARG A 360 -34.23 13.49 -27.34
CA ARG A 360 -34.22 14.40 -28.48
C ARG A 360 -33.57 13.76 -29.71
N ARG A 361 -32.40 13.14 -29.53
CA ARG A 361 -31.66 12.51 -30.61
C ARG A 361 -32.42 11.34 -31.23
N ARG A 362 -33.07 10.50 -30.41
CA ARG A 362 -33.92 9.41 -30.91
C ARG A 362 -35.06 9.96 -31.77
N LYS A 363 -35.72 11.03 -31.32
CA LYS A 363 -36.80 11.68 -32.07
C LYS A 363 -36.32 12.22 -33.42
N GLU A 364 -35.15 12.86 -33.47
CA GLU A 364 -34.53 13.31 -34.72
C GLU A 364 -34.23 12.15 -35.67
N CYS A 365 -33.59 11.08 -35.17
CA CYS A 365 -33.28 9.90 -35.96
C CYS A 365 -34.55 9.23 -36.49
N GLN A 366 -35.61 9.11 -35.67
CA GLN A 366 -36.90 8.56 -36.08
C GLN A 366 -37.52 9.35 -37.24
N GLN A 367 -37.58 10.69 -37.11
CA GLN A 367 -38.10 11.56 -38.17
C GLN A 367 -37.29 11.46 -39.46
N MET A 368 -35.96 11.35 -39.34
CA MET A 368 -35.07 11.23 -40.49
C MET A 368 -35.22 9.87 -41.19
N VAL A 369 -35.31 8.77 -40.44
CA VAL A 369 -35.56 7.43 -40.99
C VAL A 369 -36.91 7.39 -41.70
N GLU A 370 -37.95 7.97 -41.12
CA GLU A 370 -39.29 8.02 -41.74
C GLU A 370 -39.27 8.84 -43.04
N SER A 371 -38.63 10.01 -43.01
CA SER A 371 -38.54 10.91 -44.17
C SER A 371 -37.70 10.30 -45.31
N LEU A 372 -36.56 9.69 -44.97
CA LEU A 372 -35.69 9.00 -45.94
C LEU A 372 -36.34 7.72 -46.47
N GLY A 373 -37.11 7.02 -45.64
CA GLY A 373 -37.91 5.86 -46.05
C GLY A 373 -38.94 6.24 -47.11
N ARG A 374 -39.74 7.29 -46.85
CA ARG A 374 -40.67 7.85 -47.83
C ARG A 374 -39.97 8.32 -49.10
N ALA A 375 -38.82 9.00 -48.97
CA ALA A 375 -38.05 9.44 -50.13
C ALA A 375 -37.53 8.24 -50.97
N ASN A 376 -37.10 7.16 -50.33
CA ASN A 376 -36.64 5.95 -51.00
C ASN A 376 -37.78 5.24 -51.76
N GLU A 377 -38.99 5.20 -51.19
CA GLU A 377 -40.18 4.68 -51.84
C GLU A 377 -40.53 5.50 -53.09
N ILE A 378 -40.59 6.83 -52.97
CA ILE A 378 -40.89 7.74 -54.09
C ILE A 378 -39.85 7.58 -55.20
N VAL A 379 -38.56 7.60 -54.88
CA VAL A 379 -37.48 7.44 -55.87
C VAL A 379 -37.54 6.07 -56.56
N SER A 380 -38.02 5.04 -55.87
CA SER A 380 -38.21 3.71 -56.46
C SER A 380 -39.43 3.63 -57.39
N GLN A 381 -40.44 4.49 -57.22
CA GLN A 381 -41.61 4.59 -58.11
C GLN A 381 -41.34 5.37 -59.41
N VAL A 382 -40.29 6.20 -59.44
CA VAL A 382 -39.95 7.07 -60.59
C VAL A 382 -39.08 6.35 -61.66
N GLN A 383 -38.99 5.01 -61.59
CA GLN A 383 -38.25 4.18 -62.58
C GLN A 383 -38.97 4.05 -63.92
#